data_AF-A0A2M7AUP6-F1
#
_entry.id   AF-A0A2M7AUP6-F1
#
_cell.length_a   1.000
_cell.length_b   1.000
_cell.length_c   1.000
_cell.angle_alpha   90.00
_cell.angle_beta   90.00
_cell.angle_gamma   90.00
#
_symmetry.space_group_name_H-M   'P 1'
#
loop_
_entity.id
_entity.type
_entity.pdbx_description
1 polymer ?
#
loop_
_entity_poly.entity_id
_entity_poly.type
_entity_poly.pdbx_seq_one_letter_code
_entity_poly.pdbx_strand_id
1 'polypeptide(L)' 'TVKLQDDSSKIVLINAKTVINKVQTDNKSELKVWENVSVFGSKNTDGNVTAQNVQFNPTQKIKGTEK' A
#
# COMPACT_ATOMS: atom_id res chain seq x y z
N THR A 1 -14.90 15.79 7.91
CA THR A 1 -13.92 16.15 8.95
C THR A 1 -13.18 14.89 9.35
N VAL A 2 -11.90 15.00 9.70
CA VAL A 2 -11.09 13.87 10.19
C VAL A 2 -10.81 14.09 11.67
N LYS A 3 -11.07 13.05 12.48
CA LYS A 3 -10.74 13.04 13.90
C LYS A 3 -9.28 12.65 14.06
N LEU A 4 -8.54 13.44 14.83
CA LEU A 4 -7.12 13.21 15.11
C LEU A 4 -6.93 12.42 16.42
N GLN A 5 -5.72 11.91 16.64
CA GLN A 5 -5.37 11.15 17.85
C GLN A 5 -5.44 11.98 19.14
N ASP A 6 -5.40 13.32 19.01
CA ASP A 6 -5.58 14.27 20.12
C ASP A 6 -7.05 14.63 20.38
N ASP A 7 -7.98 13.82 19.86
CA ASP A 7 -9.44 14.02 19.88
C ASP A 7 -9.96 15.29 19.17
N SER A 8 -9.07 16.09 18.56
CA SER A 8 -9.48 17.26 17.78
C SER A 8 -10.02 16.89 16.40
N SER A 9 -10.69 17.84 15.73
CA SER A 9 -11.24 17.67 14.39
C SER A 9 -10.65 18.67 13.40
N LYS A 10 -10.30 18.20 12.20
CA LYS A 10 -9.90 19.06 11.07
C LYS A 10 -10.83 18.89 9.87
N ILE A 11 -11.06 19.99 9.16
CA ILE A 11 -11.70 19.95 7.83
C ILE A 11 -10.61 19.62 6.80
N VAL A 12 -10.85 18.58 6.00
CA VAL A 12 -9.94 18.16 4.92
C VAL A 12 -10.65 18.43 3.60
N LEU A 13 -10.04 19.23 2.73
CA LEU A 13 -10.55 19.51 1.39
C LEU A 13 -9.94 18.51 0.41
N ILE A 14 -10.79 17.76 -0.27
CA ILE A 14 -10.42 16.77 -1.29
C ILE A 14 -10.77 17.37 -2.64
N ASN A 15 -9.86 17.30 -3.60
CA ASN A 15 -10.09 17.76 -4.98
C ASN A 15 -9.93 16.59 -5.97
N ALA A 16 -10.18 16.84 -7.25
CA ALA A 16 -10.14 15.82 -8.29
C ALA A 16 -8.76 15.14 -8.47
N LYS A 17 -7.67 15.75 -7.96
CA LYS A 17 -6.32 15.17 -8.00
C LYS A 17 -5.95 14.41 -6.72
N THR A 18 -6.81 14.41 -5.70
CA THR A 18 -6.52 13.73 -4.44
C THR A 18 -6.62 12.22 -4.63
N VAL A 19 -5.51 11.52 -4.44
CA VAL A 19 -5.46 10.05 -4.44
C VAL A 19 -5.80 9.55 -3.04
N ILE A 20 -6.87 8.76 -2.93
CA ILE A 20 -7.31 8.15 -1.66
C ILE A 20 -6.98 6.66 -1.72
N ASN A 21 -6.08 6.21 -0.86
CA ASN A 21 -5.69 4.81 -0.76
C ASN A 21 -6.33 4.18 0.48
N LYS A 22 -6.92 2.98 0.31
CA LYS A 22 -7.43 2.18 1.42
C LYS A 22 -6.47 1.03 1.67
N VAL A 23 -5.90 0.97 2.87
CA VAL A 23 -5.12 -0.17 3.34
C VAL A 23 -6.01 -0.97 4.29
N GLN A 24 -6.22 -2.24 3.96
CA GLN A 24 -6.96 -3.17 4.80
C GLN A 24 -6.07 -4.40 5.00
N THR A 25 -5.91 -4.83 6.24
CA THR A 25 -5.26 -6.11 6.53
C THR A 25 -6.21 -7.21 6.10
N ASP A 26 -5.73 -8.08 5.21
CA ASP A 26 -6.52 -9.20 4.72
C ASP A 26 -5.87 -10.54 5.06
N ASN A 27 -6.63 -11.62 4.95
CA ASN A 27 -6.15 -12.97 5.20
C ASN A 27 -5.35 -13.49 4.01
N LYS A 28 -4.38 -14.38 4.29
CA LYS A 28 -3.57 -15.02 3.24
C LYS A 28 -4.40 -15.76 2.19
N SER A 29 -5.58 -16.27 2.58
CA SER A 29 -6.51 -16.96 1.68
C SER A 29 -7.15 -16.05 0.62
N GLU A 30 -7.19 -14.74 0.86
CA GLU A 30 -7.75 -13.76 -0.08
C GLU A 30 -6.76 -13.36 -1.17
N LEU A 31 -5.49 -13.81 -1.07
CA LEU A 31 -4.48 -13.62 -2.11
C LEU A 31 -4.84 -14.48 -3.32
N LYS A 32 -5.57 -13.90 -4.28
CA LYS A 32 -5.98 -14.61 -5.51
C LYS A 32 -4.81 -14.74 -6.48
N VAL A 33 -4.80 -15.87 -7.18
CA VAL A 33 -3.90 -16.09 -8.32
C VAL A 33 -4.20 -15.03 -9.38
N TRP A 34 -3.17 -14.46 -10.00
CA TRP A 34 -3.22 -13.37 -10.99
C TRP A 34 -3.44 -11.95 -10.45
N GLU A 35 -3.40 -11.74 -9.14
CA GLU A 35 -3.38 -10.38 -8.60
C GLU A 35 -2.00 -9.73 -8.66
N ASN A 36 -1.97 -8.44 -8.98
CA ASN A 36 -0.74 -7.66 -8.97
C ASN A 36 -0.45 -7.22 -7.53
N VAL A 37 0.65 -7.71 -6.98
CA VAL A 37 1.03 -7.47 -5.59
C VAL A 37 2.47 -6.98 -5.51
N SER A 38 2.73 -6.09 -4.55
CA SER A 38 4.10 -5.73 -4.17
C SER A 38 4.45 -6.45 -2.87
N VAL A 39 5.54 -7.20 -2.87
CA VAL A 39 6.04 -7.91 -1.70
C VAL A 39 7.26 -7.18 -1.16
N PHE A 40 7.19 -6.74 0.09
CA PHE A 40 8.31 -6.15 0.81
C PHE A 40 8.82 -7.16 1.82
N GLY A 41 10.11 -7.48 1.75
CA GLY A 41 10.72 -8.51 2.57
C GLY A 41 12.19 -8.73 2.26
N SER A 42 12.76 -9.77 2.85
CA SER A 42 14.17 -10.11 2.65
C SER A 42 14.31 -11.16 1.56
N LYS A 43 15.21 -10.91 0.60
CA LYS A 43 15.61 -11.91 -0.40
C LYS A 43 16.53 -12.92 0.28
N ASN A 44 16.17 -14.19 0.21
CA ASN A 44 16.96 -15.29 0.70
C ASN A 44 17.95 -15.75 -0.39
N THR A 45 19.01 -16.43 0.04
CA THR A 45 20.09 -16.94 -0.82
C THR A 45 19.59 -17.89 -1.91
N ASP A 46 18.50 -18.61 -1.62
CA ASP A 46 17.88 -19.58 -2.53
C ASP A 46 16.91 -18.94 -3.54
N GLY A 47 16.89 -17.61 -3.65
CA GLY A 47 16.05 -16.87 -4.60
C GLY A 47 14.62 -16.61 -4.13
N ASN A 48 14.19 -17.24 -3.03
CA ASN A 48 12.90 -16.97 -2.40
C ASN A 48 12.90 -15.65 -1.62
N VAL A 49 11.73 -15.06 -1.40
CA VAL A 49 11.55 -13.84 -0.59
C VAL A 49 10.72 -14.17 0.64
N THR A 50 11.22 -13.87 1.83
CA THR A 50 10.44 -13.91 3.06
C THR A 50 9.66 -12.59 3.18
N ALA A 51 8.38 -12.62 2.84
CA ALA A 51 7.49 -11.47 2.89
C ALA A 51 7.25 -11.00 4.33
N GLN A 52 7.51 -9.73 4.59
CA GLN A 52 7.13 -9.06 5.85
C GLN A 52 5.85 -8.23 5.65
N ASN A 53 5.65 -7.72 4.44
CA ASN A 53 4.45 -7.00 4.05
C ASN A 53 4.10 -7.32 2.60
N VAL A 54 2.80 -7.47 2.32
CA VAL A 54 2.27 -7.66 0.97
C VAL A 54 1.21 -6.60 0.74
N GLN A 55 1.40 -5.80 -0.30
CA GLN A 55 0.45 -4.78 -0.72
C GLN A 55 -0.27 -5.22 -1.98
N PHE A 56 -1.59 -5.24 -1.91
CA PHE A 56 -2.47 -5.47 -3.06
C PHE A 56 -2.60 -4.22 -3.91
N ASN A 57 -2.63 -4.40 -5.24
CA ASN A 57 -2.77 -3.32 -6.23
C ASN A 57 -1.86 -2.12 -5.89
N PRO A 58 -0.55 -2.34 -5.77
CA PRO A 58 0.37 -1.26 -5.44
C PRO A 58 0.22 -0.17 -6.51
N THR A 59 -0.16 1.04 -6.10
CA THR A 59 0.01 2.21 -6.98
C THR A 59 1.48 2.28 -7.29
N GLN A 60 1.85 1.89 -8.50
CA GLN A 60 3.21 2.03 -8.98
C GLN A 60 3.51 3.51 -8.92
N LYS A 61 4.27 3.94 -7.90
CA LYS A 61 4.95 5.22 -8.00
C LYS A 61 5.78 5.08 -9.26
N ILE A 62 5.39 5.82 -10.31
CA ILE A 62 6.23 6.02 -11.49
C ILE A 62 7.58 6.38 -10.91
N LYS A 63 8.55 5.48 -11.04
CA LYS A 63 9.93 5.75 -10.67
C LYS A 63 10.26 6.96 -11.54
N GLY A 64 10.38 8.14 -10.92
CA GLY A 64 10.82 9.31 -11.65
C GLY A 64 12.12 8.89 -12.30
N THR A 65 12.14 8.81 -13.63
CA THR A 65 13.38 8.83 -14.38
C THR A 65 14.05 10.14 -14.04
N GLU A 66 14.90 10.13 -13.00
CA GLU A 66 16.01 11.06 -12.91
C GLU A 66 16.79 10.88 -14.20
N LYS A 67 16.72 11.91 -15.04
CA LYS A 67 17.68 12.15 -16.12
C LYS A 67 18.93 12.75 -15.53
#